data_AF-A0A3A8G8Q4-F1
#
_entry.id   AF-A0A3A8G8Q4-F1
#
_cell.length_a   1.000
_cell.length_b   1.000
_cell.length_c   1.000
_cell.angle_alpha   90.00
_cell.angle_beta   90.00
_cell.angle_gamma   90.00
#
_symmetry.space_group_name_H-M   'P 1'
#
loop_
_entity.id
_entity.type
_entity.pdbx_description
1 polymer ?
#
loop_
_entity_poly.entity_id
_entity_poly.type
_entity_poly.pdbx_seq_one_letter_code
_entity_poly.pdbx_strand_id
1 'polypeptide(L)'
;MRQVLTAAALLLMSSAPSIAQERKPSAMAPSQKQPDTFLRQYAETRRFQSGRPVGTRITPDEKSVLFLRTSPTSNVQMLYAFDVAGGQARELLTPEALLKGSEETLSPEEKARRERMRVSARGFTSYSLSEDGTQLLVPLSGRLYVVDR
;
A
#
# COMPACT_ATOMS: atom_id res chain seq x y z
N MET A 1 52.06 -61.03 32.32
CA MET A 1 52.07 -59.95 33.34
C MET A 1 51.32 -58.78 32.72
N ARG A 2 50.21 -58.23 33.22
CA ARG A 2 49.78 -57.96 34.60
C ARG A 2 48.29 -58.26 34.78
N GLN A 3 47.97 -58.65 36.00
CA GLN A 3 46.66 -59.07 36.47
C GLN A 3 45.79 -57.87 36.90
N VAL A 4 44.48 -58.07 36.70
CA VAL A 4 43.31 -57.78 37.56
C VAL A 4 43.52 -56.82 38.74
N LEU A 5 42.64 -55.82 38.89
CA LEU A 5 42.01 -55.49 40.17
C LEU A 5 40.77 -54.60 39.96
N THR A 6 39.62 -55.21 40.20
CA THR A 6 38.31 -54.63 40.46
C THR A 6 38.37 -53.70 41.68
N ALA A 7 37.84 -52.49 41.56
CA ALA A 7 37.53 -51.65 42.72
C ALA A 7 36.15 -51.01 42.50
N ALA A 8 35.14 -51.65 43.09
CA ALA A 8 33.82 -51.08 43.28
C ALA A 8 33.90 -50.00 44.35
N ALA A 9 33.63 -48.75 43.98
CA ALA A 9 33.45 -47.65 44.92
C ALA A 9 32.00 -47.17 44.83
N LEU A 10 31.29 -47.43 45.92
CA LEU A 10 29.88 -47.15 46.18
C LEU A 10 29.63 -45.62 46.08
N LEU A 11 28.81 -45.17 45.13
CA LEU A 11 28.32 -43.78 45.08
C LEU A 11 27.30 -43.55 46.20
N LEU A 12 27.74 -42.92 47.29
CA LEU A 12 26.85 -42.29 48.27
C LEU A 12 26.33 -40.98 47.66
N MET A 13 25.06 -40.96 47.24
CA MET A 13 24.33 -39.78 46.81
C MET A 13 24.06 -38.86 48.02
N SER A 14 24.94 -37.90 48.29
CA SER A 14 24.64 -36.79 49.21
C SER A 14 23.82 -35.73 48.47
N SER A 15 22.51 -35.74 48.69
CA SER A 15 21.60 -34.67 48.26
C SER A 15 21.85 -33.42 49.09
N ALA A 16 22.66 -32.49 48.56
CA ALA A 16 22.70 -31.13 49.09
C ALA A 16 21.36 -30.43 48.75
N PRO A 17 20.73 -29.71 49.70
CA PRO A 17 19.54 -28.93 49.38
C PRO A 17 19.94 -27.83 48.39
N SER A 18 19.28 -27.82 47.24
CA SER A 18 19.41 -26.75 46.26
C SER A 18 18.76 -25.50 46.87
N ILE A 19 19.57 -24.61 47.45
CA ILE A 19 19.13 -23.26 47.75
C ILE A 19 18.91 -22.57 46.40
N ALA A 20 17.66 -22.27 46.10
CA ALA A 20 17.26 -21.49 44.94
C ALA A 20 17.89 -20.09 45.05
N GLN A 21 18.98 -19.87 44.31
CA GLN A 21 19.58 -18.56 44.19
C GLN A 21 18.64 -17.69 43.35
N GLU A 22 18.01 -16.70 44.00
CA GLU A 22 17.12 -15.75 43.36
C GLU A 22 17.91 -14.98 42.29
N ARG A 23 17.71 -15.33 41.01
CA ARG A 23 18.30 -14.61 39.89
C ARG A 23 17.66 -13.22 39.85
N LYS A 24 18.39 -12.21 40.35
CA LYS A 24 18.06 -10.80 40.09
C LYS A 24 17.81 -10.63 38.58
N PRO A 25 16.64 -10.13 38.14
CA PRO A 25 16.37 -9.96 36.74
C PRO A 25 17.39 -8.96 36.16
N SER A 26 18.21 -9.43 35.23
CA SER A 26 19.08 -8.56 34.44
C SER A 26 18.18 -7.58 33.69
N ALA A 27 18.45 -6.28 33.85
CA ALA A 27 17.69 -5.24 33.17
C ALA A 27 17.68 -5.52 31.65
N MET A 28 16.48 -5.67 31.08
CA MET A 28 16.31 -5.88 29.65
C MET A 28 16.95 -4.69 28.92
N ALA A 29 18.05 -4.93 28.22
CA ALA A 29 18.55 -3.98 27.23
C ALA A 29 17.39 -3.69 26.25
N PRO A 30 17.17 -2.42 25.84
CA PRO A 30 16.10 -2.09 24.92
C PRO A 30 16.26 -2.94 23.66
N SER A 31 15.29 -3.83 23.42
CA SER A 31 15.25 -4.64 22.21
C SER A 31 15.25 -3.68 21.03
N GLN A 32 16.29 -3.73 20.21
CA GLN A 32 16.37 -2.95 18.99
C GLN A 32 15.25 -3.43 18.07
N LYS A 33 14.11 -2.73 18.11
CA LYS A 33 12.96 -2.99 17.26
C LYS A 33 13.41 -2.68 15.82
N GLN A 34 13.84 -3.72 15.10
CA GLN A 34 14.05 -3.63 13.66
C GLN A 34 12.79 -2.99 13.05
N PRO A 35 12.92 -1.96 12.20
CA PRO A 35 11.76 -1.31 11.63
C PRO A 35 10.94 -2.36 10.87
N ASP A 36 9.69 -2.54 11.29
CA ASP A 36 8.77 -3.49 10.65
C ASP A 36 8.36 -2.93 9.28
N THR A 37 9.21 -3.19 8.29
CA THR A 37 9.04 -2.74 6.90
C THR A 37 7.80 -3.35 6.26
N PHE A 38 7.44 -4.57 6.67
CA PHE A 38 6.25 -5.25 6.18
C PHE A 38 4.97 -4.53 6.61
N LEU A 39 4.77 -4.28 7.91
CA LEU A 39 3.54 -3.61 8.37
C LEU A 39 3.40 -2.21 7.79
N ARG A 40 4.52 -1.48 7.65
CA ARG A 40 4.54 -0.18 6.97
C ARG A 40 4.09 -0.32 5.52
N GLN A 41 4.71 -1.22 4.75
CA GLN A 41 4.40 -1.40 3.32
C GLN A 41 2.96 -1.91 3.12
N TYR A 42 2.48 -2.80 3.99
CA TYR A 42 1.11 -3.30 3.96
C TYR A 42 0.08 -2.17 4.19
N ALA A 43 0.38 -1.24 5.09
CA ALA A 43 -0.46 -0.06 5.33
C ALA A 43 -0.41 0.93 4.15
N GLU A 44 0.79 1.29 3.68
CA GLU A 44 1.00 2.27 2.61
C GLU A 44 0.40 1.82 1.27
N THR A 45 0.52 0.53 0.93
CA THR A 45 -0.01 -0.05 -0.32
C THR A 45 -1.46 -0.52 -0.21
N ARG A 46 -2.10 -0.30 0.95
CA ARG A 46 -3.44 -0.81 1.27
C ARG A 46 -3.60 -2.29 0.95
N ARG A 47 -2.81 -3.12 1.60
CA ARG A 47 -2.80 -4.58 1.38
C ARG A 47 -2.40 -4.93 -0.07
N PHE A 48 -1.47 -4.16 -0.65
CA PHE A 48 -1.03 -4.30 -2.04
C PHE A 48 -2.14 -4.15 -3.08
N GLN A 49 -3.20 -3.39 -2.75
CA GLN A 49 -4.30 -3.10 -3.67
C GLN A 49 -4.13 -1.75 -4.38
N SER A 50 -3.27 -0.87 -3.87
CA SER A 50 -2.90 0.37 -4.56
C SER A 50 -2.39 0.07 -5.97
N GLY A 51 -2.85 0.83 -6.96
CA GLY A 51 -2.48 0.62 -8.36
C GLY A 51 -3.35 -0.36 -9.14
N ARG A 52 -4.41 -0.93 -8.53
CA ARG A 52 -5.41 -1.70 -9.29
C ARG A 52 -6.17 -0.78 -10.27
N PRO A 53 -6.17 -1.06 -11.59
CA PRO A 53 -6.95 -0.30 -12.57
C PRO A 53 -8.46 -0.42 -12.32
N VAL A 54 -9.19 0.67 -12.48
CA VAL A 54 -10.66 0.72 -12.44
C VAL A 54 -11.22 1.66 -13.50
N GLY A 55 -12.50 1.50 -13.82
CA GLY A 55 -13.18 2.38 -14.79
C GLY A 55 -12.62 2.25 -16.21
N THR A 56 -12.22 1.05 -16.61
CA THR A 56 -11.59 0.79 -17.91
C THR A 56 -12.55 1.13 -19.06
N ARG A 57 -12.07 1.86 -20.07
CA ARG A 57 -12.78 2.08 -21.35
C ARG A 57 -11.81 1.98 -22.53
N ILE A 58 -12.27 1.37 -23.61
CA ILE A 58 -11.56 1.32 -24.88
C ILE A 58 -11.90 2.58 -25.66
N THR A 59 -10.92 3.18 -26.33
CA THR A 59 -11.16 4.36 -27.17
C THR A 59 -11.81 3.97 -28.50
N PRO A 60 -12.60 4.86 -29.14
CA PRO A 60 -13.28 4.55 -30.40
C PRO A 60 -12.35 4.12 -31.54
N ASP A 61 -11.10 4.60 -31.52
CA ASP A 61 -10.06 4.23 -32.48
C ASP A 61 -9.34 2.91 -32.13
N GLU A 62 -9.69 2.27 -31.01
CA GLU A 62 -9.13 1.02 -30.47
C GLU A 62 -7.62 1.05 -30.20
N LYS A 63 -6.96 2.21 -30.33
CA LYS A 63 -5.51 2.35 -30.13
C LYS A 63 -5.12 2.43 -28.66
N SER A 64 -6.06 2.74 -27.77
CA SER A 64 -5.76 2.90 -26.36
C SER A 64 -6.87 2.40 -25.44
N VAL A 65 -6.46 1.98 -24.25
CA VAL A 65 -7.37 1.66 -23.15
C VAL A 65 -7.16 2.65 -22.02
N LEU A 66 -8.20 3.40 -21.68
CA LEU A 66 -8.18 4.37 -20.60
C LEU A 66 -8.64 3.71 -19.30
N PHE A 67 -8.03 4.09 -18.19
CA PHE A 67 -8.41 3.60 -16.87
C PHE A 67 -7.87 4.52 -15.78
N LEU A 68 -8.51 4.47 -14.61
CA LEU A 68 -8.06 5.16 -13.42
C LEU A 68 -7.17 4.26 -12.58
N ARG A 69 -6.08 4.81 -12.06
CA ARG A 69 -5.11 4.07 -11.23
C ARG A 69 -4.44 5.01 -10.22
N THR A 70 -4.11 4.49 -9.03
CA THR A 70 -3.26 5.20 -8.06
C THR A 70 -1.79 4.79 -8.22
N SER A 71 -0.86 5.61 -7.72
CA SER A 71 0.51 5.13 -7.49
C SER A 71 0.54 4.07 -6.36
N PRO A 72 1.56 3.19 -6.29
CA PRO A 72 1.67 2.16 -5.25
C PRO A 72 1.59 2.69 -3.81
N THR A 73 2.07 3.91 -3.57
CA THR A 73 2.16 4.53 -2.24
C THR A 73 1.29 5.79 -2.10
N SER A 74 0.53 6.14 -3.14
CA SER A 74 -0.34 7.33 -3.14
C SER A 74 -1.82 6.94 -3.08
N ASN A 75 -2.62 7.79 -2.44
CA ASN A 75 -4.08 7.69 -2.46
C ASN A 75 -4.72 8.52 -3.58
N VAL A 76 -3.94 9.17 -4.44
CA VAL A 76 -4.42 10.00 -5.53
C VAL A 76 -4.63 9.14 -6.78
N GLN A 77 -5.85 9.16 -7.29
CA GLN A 77 -6.28 8.44 -8.48
C GLN A 77 -6.14 9.35 -9.70
N MET A 78 -5.42 8.85 -10.70
CA MET A 78 -5.01 9.57 -11.90
C MET A 78 -5.49 8.79 -13.13
N LEU A 79 -5.59 9.47 -14.28
CA LEU A 79 -6.02 8.84 -15.52
C LEU A 79 -4.79 8.36 -16.30
N TYR A 80 -4.84 7.10 -16.72
CA TYR A 80 -3.81 6.46 -17.52
C TYR A 80 -4.38 6.04 -18.87
N ALA A 81 -3.47 5.93 -19.85
CA ALA A 81 -3.73 5.33 -21.14
C ALA A 81 -2.76 4.17 -21.36
N PHE A 82 -3.28 2.99 -21.67
CA PHE A 82 -2.49 1.88 -22.18
C PHE A 82 -2.50 1.92 -23.69
N ASP A 83 -1.33 2.04 -24.29
CA ASP A 83 -1.13 1.91 -25.74
C ASP A 83 -1.20 0.43 -26.12
N VAL A 84 -2.16 0.09 -26.98
CA VAL A 84 -2.39 -1.30 -27.41
C VAL A 84 -1.26 -1.80 -28.31
N ALA A 85 -0.69 -0.92 -29.14
CA ALA A 85 0.38 -1.30 -30.06
C ALA A 85 1.71 -1.46 -29.33
N GLY A 86 2.06 -0.50 -28.45
CA GLY A 86 3.30 -0.52 -27.68
C GLY A 86 3.26 -1.38 -26.42
N GLY A 87 2.07 -1.79 -25.94
CA GLY A 87 1.92 -2.62 -24.76
C GLY A 87 2.28 -1.94 -23.44
N GLN A 88 2.24 -0.59 -23.39
CA GLN A 88 2.69 0.19 -22.25
C GLN A 88 1.62 1.13 -21.73
N ALA A 89 1.54 1.25 -20.40
CA ALA A 89 0.69 2.22 -19.73
C ALA A 89 1.47 3.51 -19.45
N ARG A 90 0.91 4.65 -19.85
CA ARG A 90 1.41 5.99 -19.54
C ARG A 90 0.36 6.78 -18.77
N GLU A 91 0.85 7.71 -17.97
CA GLU A 91 -0.01 8.74 -17.36
C GLU A 91 -0.55 9.65 -18.47
N LEU A 92 -1.85 9.93 -18.41
CA LEU A 92 -2.53 10.79 -19.38
C LEU A 92 -2.94 12.12 -18.74
N LEU A 93 -3.52 12.07 -17.54
CA LEU A 93 -4.00 13.26 -16.85
C LEU A 93 -3.87 13.11 -15.34
N THR A 94 -3.41 14.17 -14.69
CA THR A 94 -3.27 14.24 -13.23
C THR A 94 -4.24 15.28 -12.65
N PRO A 95 -4.72 15.07 -11.42
CA PRO A 95 -5.49 16.09 -10.72
C PRO A 95 -4.71 17.41 -10.54
N GLU A 96 -3.41 17.32 -10.28
CA GLU A 96 -2.52 18.47 -10.09
C GLU A 96 -2.40 19.32 -11.36
N ALA A 97 -2.31 18.68 -12.53
CA ALA A 97 -2.25 19.36 -13.83
C ALA A 97 -3.52 20.17 -14.11
N LEU A 98 -4.69 19.67 -13.70
CA LEU A 98 -5.96 20.39 -13.85
C LEU A 98 -6.12 21.56 -12.88
N LEU A 99 -5.66 21.38 -11.65
CA LEU A 99 -5.75 22.41 -10.62
C LEU A 99 -4.71 23.52 -10.81
N LYS A 100 -3.80 23.40 -11.79
CA LYS A 100 -2.72 24.36 -12.09
C LYS A 100 -1.94 24.77 -10.83
N GLY A 101 -1.72 23.83 -9.91
CA GLY A 101 -1.02 24.07 -8.65
C GLY A 101 -1.86 24.64 -7.50
N SER A 102 -3.18 24.77 -7.65
CA SER A 102 -4.09 25.06 -6.53
C SER A 102 -4.41 23.80 -5.72
N GLU A 103 -4.56 23.91 -4.40
CA GLU A 103 -4.93 22.77 -3.54
C GLU A 103 -6.39 22.33 -3.80
N GLU A 104 -6.62 21.00 -3.81
CA GLU A 104 -7.97 20.43 -3.86
C GLU A 104 -8.77 20.89 -2.64
N THR A 105 -9.67 21.86 -2.85
CA THR A 105 -10.61 22.33 -1.82
C THR A 105 -11.92 21.56 -1.97
N LEU A 106 -12.24 20.70 -0.98
CA LEU A 106 -13.50 19.95 -0.96
C LEU A 106 -14.55 20.71 -0.15
N SER A 107 -15.75 20.87 -0.71
CA SER A 107 -16.89 21.41 0.05
C SER A 107 -17.35 20.41 1.13
N PRO A 108 -18.03 20.87 2.19
CA PRO A 108 -18.60 20.00 3.22
C PRO A 108 -19.56 18.95 2.67
N GLU A 109 -20.36 19.30 1.66
CA GLU A 109 -21.32 18.41 1.00
C GLU A 109 -20.61 17.28 0.24
N GLU A 110 -19.55 17.62 -0.48
CA GLU A 110 -18.74 16.62 -1.20
C GLU A 110 -17.98 15.71 -0.22
N LYS A 111 -17.46 16.26 0.89
CA LYS A 111 -16.87 15.44 1.95
C LYS A 111 -17.88 14.45 2.54
N ALA A 112 -19.10 14.90 2.83
CA ALA A 112 -20.17 14.05 3.33
C ALA A 112 -20.59 12.99 2.30
N ARG A 113 -20.65 13.34 1.01
CA ARG A 113 -20.91 12.38 -0.07
C ARG A 113 -19.82 11.32 -0.17
N ARG A 114 -18.54 11.72 -0.13
CA ARG A 114 -17.40 10.79 -0.17
C ARG A 114 -17.38 9.83 1.03
N GLU A 115 -17.70 10.33 2.23
CA GLU A 115 -17.82 9.51 3.44
C GLU A 115 -18.91 8.44 3.27
N ARG A 116 -20.10 8.83 2.79
CA ARG A 116 -21.21 7.89 2.54
C ARG A 116 -20.86 6.84 1.48
N MET A 117 -20.15 7.25 0.43
CA MET A 117 -19.72 6.37 -0.65
C MET A 117 -18.47 5.54 -0.28
N ARG A 118 -17.89 5.75 0.90
CA ARG A 118 -16.62 5.16 1.35
C ARG A 118 -15.46 5.39 0.36
N VAL A 119 -15.50 6.51 -0.36
CA VAL A 119 -14.47 6.89 -1.32
C VAL A 119 -13.34 7.57 -0.56
N SER A 120 -12.29 6.78 -0.27
CA SER A 120 -11.07 7.26 0.41
C SER A 120 -9.98 7.74 -0.55
N ALA A 121 -10.14 7.49 -1.84
CA ALA A 121 -9.21 7.95 -2.87
C ALA A 121 -9.43 9.44 -3.18
N ARG A 122 -8.33 10.18 -3.32
CA ARG A 122 -8.31 11.57 -3.81
C ARG A 122 -8.14 11.60 -5.33
N GLY A 123 -8.31 12.75 -5.96
CA GLY A 123 -8.18 12.89 -7.41
C GLY A 123 -9.45 12.47 -8.18
N PHE A 124 -9.26 11.79 -9.31
CA PHE A 124 -10.38 11.43 -10.19
C PHE A 124 -11.15 10.23 -9.66
N THR A 125 -12.44 10.43 -9.42
CA THR A 125 -13.35 9.36 -9.00
C THR A 125 -14.05 8.68 -10.18
N SER A 126 -14.19 9.39 -11.29
CA SER A 126 -14.73 8.90 -12.55
C SER A 126 -14.19 9.74 -13.71
N TYR A 127 -14.48 9.31 -14.92
CA TYR A 127 -14.31 10.11 -16.14
C TYR A 127 -15.36 9.67 -17.16
N SER A 128 -15.54 10.46 -18.22
CA SER A 128 -16.29 10.10 -19.42
C SER A 128 -15.47 10.45 -20.65
N LEU A 129 -15.57 9.61 -21.69
CA LEU A 129 -14.93 9.81 -22.98
C LEU A 129 -16.01 10.25 -23.97
N SER A 130 -15.71 11.25 -24.80
CA SER A 130 -16.59 11.66 -25.90
C SER A 130 -16.74 10.55 -26.95
N GLU A 131 -17.82 10.60 -27.73
CA GLU A 131 -18.11 9.58 -28.75
C GLU A 131 -17.02 9.50 -29.83
N ASP A 132 -16.39 10.62 -30.16
CA ASP A 132 -15.26 10.71 -31.10
C ASP A 132 -13.90 10.36 -30.45
N GLY A 133 -13.85 10.20 -29.12
CA GLY A 133 -12.65 9.84 -28.38
C GLY A 133 -11.62 10.96 -28.20
N THR A 134 -11.96 12.20 -28.59
CA THR A 134 -11.03 13.34 -28.55
C THR A 134 -11.07 14.11 -27.24
N GLN A 135 -12.14 13.98 -26.45
CA GLN A 135 -12.36 14.74 -25.23
C GLN A 135 -12.65 13.87 -24.02
N LEU A 136 -12.18 14.35 -22.87
CA LEU A 136 -12.37 13.76 -21.56
C LEU A 136 -13.13 14.72 -20.66
N LEU A 137 -14.23 14.23 -20.08
CA LEU A 137 -14.94 14.92 -19.02
C LEU A 137 -14.55 14.30 -17.67
N VAL A 138 -14.01 15.10 -16.76
CA VAL A 138 -13.54 14.64 -15.45
C VAL A 138 -14.08 15.53 -14.31
N PRO A 139 -14.75 14.95 -13.30
CA PRO A 139 -15.09 15.66 -12.08
C PRO A 139 -13.89 15.73 -11.13
N LEU A 140 -13.61 16.92 -10.60
CA LEU A 140 -12.58 17.17 -9.60
C LEU A 140 -12.97 18.37 -8.72
N SER A 141 -12.83 18.25 -7.40
CA SER A 141 -13.10 19.34 -6.43
C SER A 141 -14.47 20.02 -6.60
N GLY A 142 -15.53 19.25 -6.89
CA GLY A 142 -16.89 19.77 -7.10
C GLY A 142 -17.11 20.51 -8.42
N ARG A 143 -16.13 20.49 -9.33
CA ARG A 143 -16.19 21.10 -10.66
C ARG A 143 -16.06 20.03 -11.74
N LEU A 144 -16.55 20.34 -12.94
CA LEU A 144 -16.35 19.53 -14.14
C LEU A 144 -15.31 20.19 -15.04
N TYR A 145 -14.40 19.38 -15.56
CA TYR A 145 -13.37 19.80 -16.50
C TYR A 145 -13.51 19.02 -17.79
N VAL A 146 -13.38 19.71 -18.92
CA VAL A 146 -13.24 19.11 -20.25
C VAL A 146 -11.80 19.29 -20.70
N VAL A 147 -11.18 18.21 -21.18
CA VAL A 147 -9.77 18.17 -21.59
C VAL A 147 -9.68 17.46 -22.94
N ASP A 148 -8.91 18.04 -23.86
CA ASP A 148 -8.59 17.39 -25.12
C ASP A 148 -7.50 16.32 -24.91
N ARG A 149 -7.66 15.16 -25.55
CA ARG A 149 -6.86 13.94 -25.35
C ARG A 149 -5.63 13.84 -26.25
#